data_AF-A0A0J9EA66-F1
#
_entry.id   AF-A0A0J9EA66-F1
#
_cell.length_a   1.000
_cell.length_b   1.000
_cell.length_c   1.000
_cell.angle_alpha   90.00
_cell.angle_beta   90.00
_cell.angle_gamma   90.00
#
_symmetry.space_group_name_H-M   'P 1'
#
loop_
_entity.id
_entity.type
_entity.pdbx_description
1 polymer ?
#
loop_
_entity_poly.entity_id
_entity_poly.type
_entity_poly.pdbx_seq_one_letter_code
_entity_poly.pdbx_strand_id
1 'polypeptide(L)'
;MGDGGIPGYARRCRFWCRDVGRAKYGSPVDPAARWSAADRGKAHFIYSTNYLVDLDNAVIVDVEPTAPIRQAENKAARDMIERTRDRFGLYPERLVGDTGYGSAEILGWLVYVQGIEPYIPVFDKSRRKDDTFSWSDFTYDVEEDAYRCPADHWLRQYRRPFTVPRDAVDEDGMRRYRASKEHCTTCPLKPRCTPREPTRKIMRSVNEGARDMARDIAKTDAYVDAMRARKKVEMLFAHLKRILKLDRLRLRGPNGARDEFLLAATAQNLRKLAKLVPNPS
;
A
#
# COMPACT_ATOMS: atom_id res chain seq x y z
N MET A 1 30.13 10.68 -33.21
CA MET A 1 28.98 9.79 -33.40
C MET A 1 28.67 9.20 -32.04
N GLY A 2 27.59 9.70 -31.43
CA GLY A 2 27.32 9.52 -30.00
C GLY A 2 26.68 8.18 -29.70
N ASP A 3 27.20 7.54 -28.66
CA ASP A 3 26.62 6.39 -27.98
C ASP A 3 25.24 6.74 -27.39
N GLY A 4 24.20 6.15 -27.96
CA GLY A 4 22.82 6.23 -27.48
C GLY A 4 22.58 5.27 -26.32
N GLY A 5 23.00 5.66 -25.11
CA GLY A 5 22.63 4.97 -23.87
C GLY A 5 21.16 5.22 -23.52
N ILE A 6 20.35 4.16 -23.51
CA ILE A 6 18.95 4.16 -23.05
C ILE A 6 18.92 4.32 -21.52
N PRO A 7 18.34 5.39 -20.94
CA PRO A 7 18.15 5.45 -19.50
C PRO A 7 16.83 4.73 -19.15
N GLY A 8 16.95 3.56 -18.52
CA GLY A 8 15.83 2.82 -17.94
C GLY A 8 15.08 3.67 -16.91
N TYR A 9 13.76 3.83 -17.11
CA TYR A 9 12.86 4.53 -16.20
C TYR A 9 12.61 3.72 -14.93
N ALA A 10 13.52 3.80 -13.95
CA ALA A 10 13.29 3.31 -12.61
C ALA A 10 12.40 4.31 -11.81
N ARG A 11 11.09 4.09 -11.81
CA ARG A 11 10.14 4.83 -10.95
C ARG A 11 10.32 4.37 -9.50
N ARG A 12 10.81 5.26 -8.64
CA ARG A 12 11.05 4.99 -7.22
C ARG A 12 10.72 6.25 -6.40
N CYS A 13 9.57 6.33 -5.74
CA CYS A 13 9.35 7.36 -4.71
C CYS A 13 9.60 6.75 -3.33
N ARG A 14 10.57 7.30 -2.59
CA ARG A 14 10.82 6.95 -1.19
C ARG A 14 9.85 7.77 -0.34
N PHE A 15 8.97 7.11 0.40
CA PHE A 15 8.15 7.75 1.42
C PHE A 15 8.84 7.70 2.78
N TRP A 16 9.04 8.87 3.38
CA TRP A 16 9.36 8.99 4.81
C TRP A 16 8.05 9.03 5.59
N CYS A 17 7.97 8.20 6.62
CA CYS A 17 6.99 8.33 7.69
C CYS A 17 7.35 9.59 8.49
N ARG A 18 6.48 10.58 8.51
CA ARG A 18 6.48 11.59 9.57
C ARG A 18 5.19 11.43 10.33
N ASP A 19 5.31 11.43 11.65
CA ASP A 19 4.21 11.52 12.59
C ASP A 19 3.21 12.60 12.19
N VAL A 20 1.98 12.45 12.68
CA VAL A 20 0.83 13.34 12.49
C VAL A 20 1.12 14.72 13.08
N GLY A 21 2.01 15.46 12.43
CA GLY A 21 2.31 16.85 12.71
C GLY A 21 1.36 17.72 11.92
N ARG A 22 0.89 18.79 12.56
CA ARG A 22 0.22 19.94 11.93
C ARG A 22 0.89 20.25 10.59
N ALA A 23 0.09 20.56 9.55
CA ALA A 23 0.62 20.90 8.23
C ALA A 23 1.74 21.93 8.38
N LYS A 24 2.98 21.57 7.99
CA LYS A 24 4.13 22.45 8.18
C LYS A 24 3.96 23.79 7.42
N TYR A 25 3.15 23.75 6.36
CA TYR A 25 2.72 24.89 5.56
C TYR A 25 1.22 24.72 5.25
N GLY A 26 0.42 25.73 5.60
CA GLY A 26 -0.99 25.83 5.21
C GLY A 26 -1.13 26.69 3.95
N SER A 27 -2.04 26.32 3.05
CA SER A 27 -2.33 27.14 1.88
C SER A 27 -3.12 28.38 2.31
N PRO A 28 -2.73 29.59 1.87
CA PRO A 28 -3.46 30.81 2.18
C PRO A 28 -4.82 30.90 1.46
N VAL A 29 -5.02 30.12 0.40
CA VAL A 29 -6.24 30.18 -0.44
C VAL A 29 -7.11 28.94 -0.36
N ASP A 30 -6.57 27.82 0.10
CA ASP A 30 -7.32 26.56 0.29
C ASP A 30 -6.77 25.75 1.48
N PRO A 31 -7.27 25.97 2.71
CA PRO A 31 -6.75 25.33 3.91
C PRO A 31 -6.74 23.79 3.87
N ALA A 32 -7.56 23.16 3.03
CA ALA A 32 -7.62 21.71 2.88
C ALA A 32 -6.56 21.14 1.92
N ALA A 33 -6.00 21.97 1.03
CA ALA A 33 -4.89 21.58 0.17
C ALA A 33 -3.59 21.41 0.98
N ARG A 34 -2.73 20.46 0.58
CA ARG A 34 -1.46 20.20 1.28
C ARG A 34 -0.25 20.49 0.42
N TRP A 35 0.76 21.06 1.07
CA TRP A 35 2.08 21.27 0.48
C TRP A 35 2.78 19.92 0.25
N SER A 36 3.09 19.61 -1.01
CA SER A 36 3.76 18.36 -1.39
C SER A 36 4.76 18.59 -2.53
N ALA A 37 5.80 17.76 -2.57
CA ALA A 37 6.80 17.69 -3.63
C ALA A 37 6.84 16.29 -4.29
N ALA A 38 5.71 15.57 -4.24
CA ALA A 38 5.63 14.17 -4.65
C ALA A 38 5.98 13.93 -6.13
N ASP A 39 5.88 14.95 -6.98
CA ASP A 39 6.20 14.91 -8.41
C ASP A 39 7.68 15.20 -8.72
N ARG A 40 8.54 15.32 -7.70
CA ARG A 40 9.97 15.70 -7.82
C ARG A 40 10.18 17.08 -8.49
N GLY A 41 9.14 17.91 -8.55
CA GLY A 41 9.20 19.29 -9.00
C GLY A 41 9.31 20.27 -7.84
N LYS A 42 9.00 21.55 -8.12
CA LYS A 42 8.81 22.54 -7.06
C LYS A 42 7.58 22.15 -6.24
N ALA A 43 7.75 22.14 -4.93
CA ALA A 43 6.64 21.84 -4.04
C ALA A 43 5.50 22.86 -4.22
N HIS A 44 4.27 22.38 -4.18
CA HIS A 44 3.07 23.17 -4.35
C HIS A 44 1.90 22.56 -3.57
N PHE A 45 0.80 23.32 -3.43
CA PHE A 45 -0.40 22.84 -2.75
C PHE A 45 -1.22 21.96 -3.68
N ILE A 46 -1.52 20.74 -3.25
CA ILE A 46 -2.22 19.73 -4.05
C ILE A 46 -3.32 19.01 -3.26
N TYR A 47 -4.24 18.42 -4.03
CA TYR A 47 -5.05 17.27 -3.64
C TYR A 47 -4.53 16.02 -4.36
N SER A 48 -4.70 14.85 -3.75
CA SER A 48 -4.57 13.57 -4.46
C SER A 48 -5.92 13.19 -5.04
N THR A 49 -5.93 12.72 -6.28
CA THR A 49 -7.11 12.09 -6.90
C THR A 49 -7.00 10.58 -6.76
N ASN A 50 -7.96 9.96 -6.09
CA ASN A 50 -8.05 8.50 -5.98
C ASN A 50 -9.15 8.01 -6.91
N TYR A 51 -8.82 7.06 -7.79
CA TYR A 51 -9.78 6.42 -8.68
C TYR A 51 -9.98 4.97 -8.28
N LEU A 52 -11.24 4.54 -8.24
CA LEU A 52 -11.61 3.13 -8.32
C LEU A 52 -12.04 2.84 -9.76
N VAL A 53 -11.40 1.86 -10.40
CA VAL A 53 -11.50 1.64 -11.84
C VAL A 53 -11.79 0.18 -12.11
N ASP A 54 -12.81 -0.09 -12.93
CA ASP A 54 -12.98 -1.38 -13.60
C ASP A 54 -11.83 -1.57 -14.60
N LEU A 55 -10.95 -2.52 -14.33
CA LEU A 55 -9.79 -2.77 -15.16
C LEU A 55 -10.13 -3.45 -16.48
N ASP A 56 -11.29 -4.06 -16.65
CA ASP A 56 -11.65 -4.71 -17.92
C ASP A 56 -11.92 -3.63 -18.96
N ASN A 57 -12.83 -2.70 -18.64
CA ASN A 57 -13.25 -1.64 -19.55
C ASN A 57 -12.51 -0.31 -19.36
N ALA A 58 -11.67 -0.19 -18.33
CA ALA A 58 -11.04 1.07 -17.90
C ALA A 58 -12.06 2.18 -17.58
N VAL A 59 -13.16 1.80 -16.94
CA VAL A 59 -14.23 2.71 -16.52
C VAL A 59 -14.00 3.10 -15.06
N ILE A 60 -14.04 4.39 -14.75
CA ILE A 60 -13.96 4.90 -13.39
C ILE A 60 -15.31 4.66 -12.72
N VAL A 61 -15.36 3.82 -11.69
CA VAL A 61 -16.60 3.51 -10.96
C VAL A 61 -16.77 4.39 -9.72
N ASP A 62 -15.66 4.91 -9.18
CA ASP A 62 -15.68 5.89 -8.09
C ASP A 62 -14.44 6.79 -8.14
N VAL A 63 -14.57 8.00 -7.59
CA VAL A 63 -13.49 8.97 -7.47
C VAL A 63 -13.61 9.72 -6.15
N GLU A 64 -12.48 9.88 -5.46
CA GLU A 64 -12.44 10.62 -4.21
C GLU A 64 -11.16 11.47 -4.11
N PRO A 65 -11.28 12.80 -3.97
CA PRO A 65 -10.14 13.64 -3.63
C PRO A 65 -9.76 13.50 -2.16
N THR A 66 -8.46 13.47 -1.91
CA THR A 66 -7.92 13.48 -0.55
C THR A 66 -6.79 14.49 -0.42
N ALA A 67 -6.42 14.78 0.83
CA ALA A 67 -5.09 15.27 1.09
C ALA A 67 -4.06 14.19 0.70
N PRO A 68 -2.89 14.56 0.14
CA PRO A 68 -1.78 13.66 -0.22
C PRO A 68 -1.06 13.10 1.01
N ILE A 69 -1.81 12.43 1.88
CA ILE A 69 -1.34 11.73 3.06
C ILE A 69 -1.90 10.31 3.02
N ARG A 70 -1.04 9.35 3.32
CA ARG A 70 -1.36 7.92 3.19
C ARG A 70 -2.61 7.53 3.98
N GLN A 71 -2.83 8.10 5.17
CA GLN A 71 -4.02 7.80 5.98
C GLN A 71 -5.31 8.19 5.25
N ALA A 72 -5.33 9.35 4.57
CA ALA A 72 -6.50 9.82 3.84
C ALA A 72 -6.72 9.00 2.56
N GLU A 73 -5.66 8.66 1.83
CA GLU A 73 -5.72 7.82 0.63
C GLU A 73 -6.21 6.39 0.98
N ASN A 74 -5.68 5.80 2.06
CA ASN A 74 -6.14 4.51 2.58
C ASN A 74 -7.61 4.53 3.00
N LYS A 75 -8.06 5.60 3.67
CA LYS A 75 -9.47 5.77 4.03
C LYS A 75 -10.35 5.87 2.78
N ALA A 76 -9.98 6.72 1.82
CA ALA A 76 -10.73 6.88 0.59
C ALA A 76 -10.82 5.57 -0.21
N ALA A 77 -9.78 4.74 -0.24
CA ALA A 77 -9.86 3.42 -0.87
C ALA A 77 -10.92 2.53 -0.20
N ARG A 78 -10.98 2.49 1.14
CA ARG A 78 -12.03 1.75 1.87
C ARG A 78 -13.41 2.30 1.55
N ASP A 79 -13.58 3.61 1.71
CA ASP A 79 -14.85 4.29 1.49
C ASP A 79 -15.35 4.09 0.04
N MET A 80 -14.48 4.17 -0.97
CA MET A 80 -14.85 3.95 -2.38
C MET A 80 -15.27 2.50 -2.64
N ILE A 81 -14.59 1.51 -2.06
CA ILE A 81 -14.93 0.08 -2.23
C ILE A 81 -16.31 -0.19 -1.63
N GLU A 82 -16.54 0.22 -0.39
CA GLU A 82 -17.82 0.05 0.30
C GLU A 82 -18.94 0.80 -0.43
N ARG A 83 -18.71 2.07 -0.79
CA ARG A 83 -19.69 2.90 -1.50
C ARG A 83 -20.06 2.35 -2.88
N THR A 84 -19.09 1.80 -3.61
CA THR A 84 -19.34 1.21 -4.94
C THR A 84 -20.14 -0.10 -4.81
N ARG A 85 -19.82 -0.91 -3.79
CA ARG A 85 -20.60 -2.10 -3.45
C ARG A 85 -22.04 -1.74 -3.11
N ASP A 86 -22.26 -0.76 -2.23
CA ASP A 86 -23.59 -0.38 -1.76
C ASP A 86 -24.45 0.25 -2.86
N ARG A 87 -23.84 1.07 -3.72
CA ARG A 87 -24.58 1.81 -4.76
C ARG A 87 -24.82 1.01 -6.04
N PHE A 88 -23.85 0.18 -6.44
CA PHE A 88 -23.85 -0.45 -7.75
C PHE A 88 -23.85 -1.99 -7.66
N GLY A 89 -23.78 -2.57 -6.46
CA GLY A 89 -23.65 -4.03 -6.30
C GLY A 89 -22.33 -4.58 -6.81
N LEU A 90 -21.33 -3.73 -7.06
CA LEU A 90 -20.03 -4.15 -7.59
C LEU A 90 -19.13 -4.60 -6.44
N TYR A 91 -18.77 -5.87 -6.46
CA TYR A 91 -17.92 -6.48 -5.45
C TYR A 91 -16.83 -7.33 -6.11
N PRO A 92 -15.61 -6.81 -6.24
CA PRO A 92 -14.57 -7.48 -7.01
C PRO A 92 -13.93 -8.61 -6.20
N GLU A 93 -13.65 -9.74 -6.84
CA GLU A 93 -12.88 -10.84 -6.23
C GLU A 93 -11.43 -10.43 -5.93
N ARG A 94 -10.89 -9.49 -6.71
CA ARG A 94 -9.51 -9.01 -6.61
C ARG A 94 -9.39 -7.50 -6.75
N LEU A 95 -8.50 -6.91 -5.97
CA LEU A 95 -8.20 -5.48 -6.02
C LEU A 95 -6.73 -5.25 -6.40
N VAL A 96 -6.51 -4.47 -7.45
CA VAL A 96 -5.16 -4.09 -7.91
C VAL A 96 -4.83 -2.69 -7.41
N GLY A 97 -3.69 -2.54 -6.75
CA GLY A 97 -3.27 -1.29 -6.13
C GLY A 97 -1.77 -1.03 -6.25
N ASP A 98 -1.35 0.20 -5.98
CA ASP A 98 0.07 0.51 -5.84
C ASP A 98 0.60 0.18 -4.43
N THR A 99 1.91 0.30 -4.24
CA THR A 99 2.57 0.00 -2.96
C THR A 99 2.10 0.89 -1.80
N GLY A 100 1.47 2.05 -2.07
CA GLY A 100 0.90 2.93 -1.04
C GLY A 100 -0.19 2.23 -0.23
N TYR A 101 -0.96 1.36 -0.89
CA TYR A 101 -2.02 0.54 -0.27
C TYR A 101 -1.49 -0.76 0.35
N GLY A 102 -0.20 -1.09 0.18
CA GLY A 102 0.43 -2.34 0.66
C GLY A 102 0.71 -2.39 2.17
N SER A 103 -0.03 -1.63 2.98
CA SER A 103 0.11 -1.64 4.44
C SER A 103 -0.57 -2.86 5.07
N ALA A 104 -0.05 -3.33 6.21
CA ALA A 104 -0.61 -4.51 6.89
C ALA A 104 -2.11 -4.35 7.20
N GLU A 105 -2.53 -3.15 7.60
CA GLU A 105 -3.92 -2.84 7.95
C GLU A 105 -4.88 -2.88 6.74
N ILE A 106 -4.47 -2.34 5.58
CA ILE A 106 -5.28 -2.40 4.35
C ILE A 106 -5.36 -3.83 3.83
N LEU A 107 -4.24 -4.54 3.78
CA LEU A 107 -4.21 -5.93 3.32
C LEU A 107 -5.06 -6.83 4.23
N GLY A 108 -4.96 -6.67 5.55
CA GLY A 108 -5.80 -7.40 6.51
C GLY A 108 -7.29 -7.10 6.32
N TRP A 109 -7.65 -5.83 6.13
CA TRP A 109 -9.06 -5.45 5.88
C TRP A 109 -9.57 -6.03 4.54
N LEU A 110 -8.79 -5.98 3.47
CA LEU A 110 -9.17 -6.58 2.18
C LEU A 110 -9.41 -8.09 2.30
N VAL A 111 -8.47 -8.81 2.90
CA VAL A 111 -8.54 -10.28 2.96
C VAL A 111 -9.57 -10.76 3.98
N TYR A 112 -9.52 -10.28 5.22
CA TYR A 112 -10.29 -10.86 6.32
C TYR A 112 -11.68 -10.24 6.50
N VAL A 113 -11.88 -9.00 6.07
CA VAL A 113 -13.18 -8.31 6.20
C VAL A 113 -13.92 -8.29 4.88
N GLN A 114 -13.22 -7.95 3.80
CA GLN A 114 -13.82 -7.86 2.47
C GLN A 114 -13.69 -9.15 1.66
N GLY A 115 -12.89 -10.15 2.05
CA GLY A 115 -12.70 -11.36 1.23
C GLY A 115 -12.18 -11.07 -0.20
N ILE A 116 -11.45 -9.96 -0.38
CA ILE A 116 -10.92 -9.51 -1.67
C ILE A 116 -9.42 -9.86 -1.74
N GLU A 117 -9.00 -10.51 -2.82
CA GLU A 117 -7.59 -10.82 -3.05
C GLU A 117 -6.76 -9.54 -3.34
N PRO A 118 -5.68 -9.29 -2.57
CA PRO A 118 -4.89 -8.08 -2.73
C PRO A 118 -3.77 -8.26 -3.78
N TYR A 119 -4.00 -7.76 -4.98
CA TYR A 119 -2.99 -7.62 -6.04
C TYR A 119 -2.21 -6.32 -5.83
N ILE A 120 -1.58 -6.23 -4.66
CA ILE A 120 -0.95 -5.01 -4.15
C ILE A 120 0.46 -5.35 -3.66
N PRO A 121 1.51 -4.66 -4.14
CA PRO A 121 2.85 -4.89 -3.64
C PRO A 121 2.94 -4.59 -2.13
N VAL A 122 3.40 -5.56 -1.34
CA VAL A 122 3.56 -5.38 0.10
C VAL A 122 4.63 -4.33 0.41
N PHE A 123 4.31 -3.41 1.32
CA PHE A 123 5.27 -2.47 1.85
C PHE A 123 6.21 -3.19 2.83
N ASP A 124 7.36 -3.62 2.32
CA ASP A 124 8.34 -4.38 3.08
C ASP A 124 9.59 -3.56 3.42
N LYS A 125 9.76 -3.26 4.71
CA LYS A 125 10.94 -2.59 5.28
C LYS A 125 11.91 -3.59 5.92
N SER A 126 11.64 -4.89 5.88
CA SER A 126 12.38 -5.92 6.62
C SER A 126 13.67 -6.36 5.91
N ARG A 127 13.85 -6.03 4.63
CA ARG A 127 15.07 -6.33 3.88
C ARG A 127 16.26 -5.55 4.44
N ARG A 128 17.21 -6.29 4.98
CA ARG A 128 18.49 -5.77 5.45
C ARG A 128 19.52 -5.78 4.32
N LYS A 129 20.46 -4.84 4.36
CA LYS A 129 21.54 -4.70 3.35
C LYS A 129 22.92 -4.96 3.95
N ASP A 130 22.97 -5.43 5.19
CA ASP A 130 24.18 -5.59 5.99
C ASP A 130 24.59 -7.06 6.16
N ASP A 131 24.16 -7.93 5.23
CA ASP A 131 24.35 -9.39 5.22
C ASP A 131 23.91 -10.15 6.50
N THR A 132 23.27 -9.43 7.45
CA THR A 132 22.65 -10.06 8.61
C THR A 132 21.38 -10.78 8.20
N PHE A 133 21.05 -11.85 8.94
CA PHE A 133 19.80 -12.55 8.69
C PHE A 133 18.63 -11.56 8.74
N SER A 134 17.79 -11.63 7.72
CA SER A 134 16.55 -10.89 7.54
C SER A 134 15.38 -11.61 8.20
N TRP A 135 14.17 -11.08 8.04
CA TRP A 135 12.96 -11.74 8.53
C TRP A 135 12.67 -13.06 7.78
N SER A 136 12.95 -13.11 6.47
CA SER A 136 12.69 -14.29 5.63
C SER A 136 13.59 -15.49 5.93
N ASP A 137 14.67 -15.30 6.70
CA ASP A 137 15.52 -16.40 7.17
C ASP A 137 14.93 -17.14 8.38
N PHE A 138 13.76 -16.71 8.87
CA PHE A 138 13.07 -17.31 10.01
C PHE A 138 11.74 -17.87 9.54
N THR A 139 11.45 -19.11 9.93
CA THR A 139 10.22 -19.81 9.57
C THR A 139 9.19 -19.60 10.67
N TYR A 140 7.98 -19.17 10.32
CA TYR A 140 6.87 -19.12 11.27
C TYR A 140 6.16 -20.47 11.28
N ASP A 141 5.94 -21.01 12.47
CA ASP A 141 5.15 -22.19 12.71
C ASP A 141 3.78 -21.77 13.26
N VAL A 142 2.73 -22.15 12.54
CA VAL A 142 1.35 -21.75 12.84
C VAL A 142 0.81 -22.54 14.04
N GLU A 143 1.19 -23.81 14.18
CA GLU A 143 0.69 -24.69 15.25
C GLU A 143 1.30 -24.27 16.61
N GLU A 144 2.60 -23.97 16.60
CA GLU A 144 3.33 -23.57 17.81
C GLU A 144 3.19 -22.08 18.17
N ASP A 145 2.56 -21.27 17.30
CA ASP A 145 2.57 -19.80 17.34
C ASP A 145 3.98 -19.27 17.69
N ALA A 146 4.97 -19.66 16.88
CA ALA A 146 6.38 -19.38 17.16
C ALA A 146 7.20 -19.25 15.87
N TYR A 147 8.35 -18.58 15.97
CA TYR A 147 9.33 -18.58 14.88
C TYR A 147 10.46 -19.56 15.17
N ARG A 148 10.97 -20.22 14.14
CA ARG A 148 12.19 -21.04 14.17
C ARG A 148 13.32 -20.27 13.47
N CYS A 149 14.47 -20.17 14.13
CA CYS A 149 15.63 -19.50 13.56
C CYS A 149 16.51 -20.43 12.72
N PRO A 150 17.49 -19.91 11.94
CA PRO A 150 18.44 -20.73 11.18
C PRO A 150 19.29 -21.69 12.03
N ALA A 151 19.43 -21.42 13.33
CA ALA A 151 20.10 -22.31 14.30
C ALA A 151 19.12 -23.26 15.00
N ASP A 152 17.90 -23.41 14.47
CA ASP A 152 16.90 -24.35 14.93
C ASP A 152 16.28 -24.07 16.31
N HIS A 153 16.45 -22.85 16.83
CA HIS A 153 15.89 -22.45 18.12
C HIS A 153 14.58 -21.66 17.98
N TRP A 154 13.67 -21.88 18.92
CA TRP A 154 12.39 -21.20 18.99
C TRP A 154 12.50 -19.75 19.46
N LEU A 155 11.72 -18.89 18.81
CA LEU A 155 11.37 -17.54 19.19
C LEU A 155 9.90 -17.54 19.55
N ARG A 156 9.61 -17.40 20.84
CA ARG A 156 8.25 -17.38 21.38
C ARG A 156 7.90 -15.98 21.89
N GLN A 157 6.60 -15.67 21.94
CA GLN A 157 6.13 -14.42 22.53
C GLN A 157 6.27 -14.44 24.05
N TYR A 158 5.78 -15.52 24.65
CA TYR A 158 5.90 -15.81 26.07
C TYR A 158 6.72 -17.09 26.28
N ARG A 159 7.48 -17.12 27.37
CA ARG A 159 8.30 -18.29 27.74
C ARG A 159 7.86 -19.00 28.99
N ARG A 160 6.82 -18.45 29.60
CA ARG A 160 6.17 -19.03 30.76
C ARG A 160 4.68 -18.77 30.60
N PRO A 161 3.83 -19.70 31.07
CA PRO A 161 2.43 -19.40 31.25
C PRO A 161 2.30 -18.25 32.26
N PHE A 162 1.42 -17.30 31.97
CA PHE A 162 1.03 -16.27 32.91
C PHE A 162 -0.32 -16.65 33.51
N THR A 163 -0.48 -16.46 34.83
CA THR A 163 -1.74 -16.72 35.54
C THR A 163 -2.90 -15.89 34.98
N VAL A 164 -2.60 -14.69 34.46
CA VAL A 164 -3.53 -13.86 33.71
C VAL A 164 -3.02 -13.74 32.27
N PRO A 165 -3.83 -14.10 31.25
CA PRO A 165 -3.46 -13.91 29.86
C PRO A 165 -3.13 -12.44 29.61
N ARG A 166 -1.97 -12.17 29.02
CA ARG A 166 -1.61 -10.83 28.55
C ARG A 166 -2.01 -10.71 27.10
N ASP A 167 -2.43 -9.51 26.70
CA ASP A 167 -2.51 -9.22 25.29
C ASP A 167 -1.11 -9.30 24.68
N ALA A 168 -1.02 -10.10 23.62
CA ALA A 168 0.18 -10.38 22.86
C ALA A 168 0.49 -9.28 21.85
N VAL A 169 -0.50 -8.44 21.60
CA VAL A 169 -0.50 -7.43 20.56
C VAL A 169 -0.26 -6.07 21.22
N ASP A 170 0.71 -5.31 20.70
CA ASP A 170 0.91 -3.92 21.11
C ASP A 170 -0.10 -2.97 20.43
N GLU A 171 -0.08 -1.70 20.83
CA GLU A 171 -0.98 -0.65 20.29
C GLU A 171 -0.87 -0.49 18.76
N ASP A 172 0.26 -0.91 18.16
CA ASP A 172 0.51 -0.88 16.72
C ASP A 172 0.03 -2.15 15.99
N GLY A 173 -0.63 -3.08 16.68
CA GLY A 173 -1.09 -4.32 16.09
C GLY A 173 0.03 -5.33 15.82
N MET A 174 1.12 -5.29 16.59
CA MET A 174 2.29 -6.16 16.41
C MET A 174 2.46 -7.14 17.56
N ARG A 175 2.79 -8.39 17.21
CA ARG A 175 3.20 -9.45 18.12
C ARG A 175 4.72 -9.55 18.16
N ARG A 176 5.30 -9.67 19.36
CA ARG A 176 6.76 -9.69 19.56
C ARG A 176 7.26 -11.07 19.97
N TYR A 177 8.07 -11.68 19.11
CA TYR A 177 8.71 -12.98 19.34
C TYR A 177 10.18 -12.80 19.70
N ARG A 178 10.70 -13.52 20.70
CA ARG A 178 12.07 -13.33 21.20
C ARG A 178 12.82 -14.64 21.38
N ALA A 179 14.04 -14.71 20.83
CA ALA A 179 14.96 -15.85 20.96
C ALA A 179 15.60 -15.92 22.35
N SER A 180 15.90 -17.14 22.84
CA SER A 180 16.50 -17.28 24.17
C SER A 180 17.86 -16.62 24.31
N LYS A 181 18.08 -15.90 25.41
CA LYS A 181 19.38 -15.31 25.72
C LYS A 181 20.42 -16.41 25.88
N GLU A 182 20.06 -17.51 26.52
CA GLU A 182 20.92 -18.69 26.68
C GLU A 182 21.33 -19.23 25.31
N HIS A 183 20.36 -19.55 24.44
CA HIS A 183 20.66 -20.01 23.08
C HIS A 183 21.45 -18.98 22.26
N CYS A 184 21.07 -17.70 22.29
CA CYS A 184 21.75 -16.66 21.51
C CYS A 184 23.17 -16.35 22.01
N THR A 185 23.49 -16.61 23.29
CA THR A 185 24.81 -16.28 23.84
C THR A 185 25.88 -17.24 23.35
N THR A 186 25.55 -18.53 23.24
CA THR A 186 26.47 -19.59 22.77
C THR A 186 26.31 -19.91 21.28
N CYS A 187 25.34 -19.30 20.59
CA CYS A 187 25.06 -19.60 19.19
C CYS A 187 26.20 -19.15 18.26
N PRO A 188 26.76 -20.05 17.42
CA PRO A 188 27.82 -19.71 16.46
C PRO A 188 27.34 -18.73 15.38
N LEU A 189 26.04 -18.69 15.10
CA LEU A 189 25.45 -17.78 14.10
C LEU A 189 25.17 -16.37 14.63
N LYS A 190 25.43 -16.09 15.92
CA LYS A 190 25.16 -14.78 16.55
C LYS A 190 25.78 -13.59 15.79
N PRO A 191 27.04 -13.64 15.30
CA PRO A 191 27.64 -12.52 14.57
C PRO A 191 26.86 -12.13 13.31
N ARG A 192 26.27 -13.11 12.62
CA ARG A 192 25.43 -12.90 11.42
C ARG A 192 23.95 -12.67 11.74
N CYS A 193 23.48 -13.10 12.92
CA CYS A 193 22.07 -13.01 13.30
C CYS A 193 21.73 -11.69 14.02
N THR A 194 22.43 -11.38 15.10
CA THR A 194 22.22 -10.18 15.92
C THR A 194 23.55 -9.71 16.51
N PRO A 195 24.43 -9.09 15.72
CA PRO A 195 25.74 -8.67 16.19
C PRO A 195 25.69 -7.60 17.28
N ARG A 196 24.68 -6.72 17.25
CA ARG A 196 24.54 -5.57 18.15
C ARG A 196 23.55 -5.76 19.30
N GLU A 197 22.80 -6.86 19.31
CA GLU A 197 21.73 -7.11 20.27
C GLU A 197 21.98 -8.44 21.00
N PRO A 198 21.62 -8.54 22.30
CA PRO A 198 21.84 -9.77 23.06
C PRO A 198 20.97 -10.94 22.57
N THR A 199 19.81 -10.64 21.96
CA THR A 199 18.85 -11.64 21.46
C THR A 199 18.16 -11.16 20.20
N ARG A 200 17.80 -12.12 19.33
CA ARG A 200 16.93 -11.86 18.18
C ARG A 200 15.49 -11.60 18.62
N LYS A 201 14.87 -10.59 18.00
CA LYS A 201 13.47 -10.22 18.18
C LYS A 201 12.83 -10.12 16.79
N ILE A 202 11.62 -10.63 16.65
CA ILE A 202 10.81 -10.52 15.43
C ILE A 202 9.48 -9.88 15.80
N MET A 203 9.12 -8.82 15.07
CA MET A 203 7.78 -8.22 15.12
C MET A 203 6.97 -8.81 13.98
N ARG A 204 5.82 -9.40 14.27
CA ARG A 204 4.87 -9.95 13.30
C ARG A 204 3.57 -9.15 13.42
N SER A 205 3.04 -8.66 12.31
CA SER A 205 1.71 -8.01 12.36
C SER A 205 0.62 -9.04 12.65
N VAL A 206 -0.45 -8.64 13.33
CA VAL A 206 -1.68 -9.45 13.38
C VAL A 206 -2.23 -9.76 11.98
N ASN A 207 -1.93 -8.91 11.00
CA ASN A 207 -2.31 -9.06 9.61
C ASN A 207 -1.22 -9.71 8.73
N GLU A 208 -0.24 -10.42 9.32
CA GLU A 208 0.85 -11.01 8.52
C GLU A 208 0.36 -12.07 7.53
N GLY A 209 -0.68 -12.85 7.87
CA GLY A 209 -1.26 -13.81 6.91
C GLY A 209 -1.76 -13.15 5.62
N ALA A 210 -2.40 -11.98 5.71
CA ALA A 210 -2.82 -11.20 4.53
C ALA A 210 -1.62 -10.63 3.76
N ARG A 211 -0.52 -10.29 4.45
CA ARG A 211 0.74 -9.89 3.79
C ARG A 211 1.40 -11.06 3.08
N ASP A 212 1.39 -12.24 3.69
CA ASP A 212 1.93 -13.48 3.12
C ASP A 212 1.13 -13.86 1.86
N MET A 213 -0.20 -13.81 1.91
CA MET A 213 -1.06 -13.98 0.72
C MET A 213 -0.70 -13.00 -0.39
N ALA A 214 -0.57 -11.70 -0.10
CA ALA A 214 -0.16 -10.72 -1.10
C ALA A 214 1.24 -10.99 -1.69
N ARG A 215 2.18 -11.50 -0.88
CA ARG A 215 3.52 -11.92 -1.36
C ARG A 215 3.44 -13.16 -2.25
N ASP A 216 2.54 -14.08 -1.98
CA ASP A 216 2.36 -15.29 -2.78
C ASP A 216 1.65 -14.98 -4.10
N ILE A 217 0.60 -14.16 -4.08
CA ILE A 217 -0.04 -13.60 -5.29
C ILE A 217 1.01 -12.92 -6.17
N ALA A 218 1.92 -12.13 -5.58
CA ALA A 218 2.96 -11.41 -6.32
C ALA A 218 3.95 -12.31 -7.11
N LYS A 219 3.98 -13.62 -6.83
CA LYS A 219 4.80 -14.61 -7.56
C LYS A 219 4.07 -15.24 -8.76
N THR A 220 2.78 -14.97 -8.92
CA THR A 220 1.94 -15.59 -9.96
C THR A 220 1.93 -14.79 -11.28
N ASP A 221 1.63 -15.46 -12.38
CA ASP A 221 1.44 -14.81 -13.68
C ASP A 221 0.20 -13.89 -13.69
N ALA A 222 -0.85 -14.28 -12.96
CA ALA A 222 -2.05 -13.46 -12.79
C ALA A 222 -1.72 -12.07 -12.20
N TYR A 223 -0.76 -12.00 -11.28
CA TYR A 223 -0.28 -10.74 -10.75
C TYR A 223 0.46 -9.90 -11.80
N VAL A 224 1.28 -10.53 -12.63
CA VAL A 224 1.98 -9.82 -13.73
C VAL A 224 0.96 -9.18 -14.68
N ASP A 225 -0.10 -9.91 -15.03
CA ASP A 225 -1.15 -9.41 -15.92
C ASP A 225 -2.00 -8.32 -15.26
N ALA A 226 -2.36 -8.47 -13.98
CA ALA A 226 -3.03 -7.43 -13.21
C ALA A 226 -2.20 -6.13 -13.16
N MET A 227 -0.88 -6.24 -12.95
CA MET A 227 0.02 -5.08 -12.94
C MET A 227 0.19 -4.44 -14.31
N ARG A 228 0.09 -5.21 -15.40
CA ARG A 228 -0.01 -4.67 -16.77
C ARG A 228 -1.34 -3.94 -16.98
N ALA A 229 -2.46 -4.52 -16.53
CA ALA A 229 -3.78 -3.89 -16.60
C ALA A 229 -3.86 -2.58 -15.81
N ARG A 230 -3.15 -2.48 -14.67
CA ARG A 230 -3.03 -1.25 -13.86
C ARG A 230 -2.51 -0.04 -14.66
N LYS A 231 -1.78 -0.25 -15.77
CA LYS A 231 -1.37 0.84 -16.67
C LYS A 231 -2.55 1.60 -17.27
N LYS A 232 -3.75 0.98 -17.35
CA LYS A 232 -5.00 1.65 -17.74
C LYS A 232 -5.30 2.83 -16.81
N VAL A 233 -5.03 2.70 -15.50
CA VAL A 233 -5.19 3.78 -14.52
C VAL A 233 -4.15 4.89 -14.73
N GLU A 234 -2.89 4.54 -15.01
CA GLU A 234 -1.86 5.53 -15.37
C GLU A 234 -2.26 6.35 -16.61
N MET A 235 -2.91 5.71 -17.58
CA MET A 235 -3.46 6.39 -18.76
C MET A 235 -4.63 7.31 -18.43
N LEU A 236 -5.48 6.99 -17.45
CA LEU A 236 -6.53 7.90 -16.96
C LEU A 236 -5.92 9.15 -16.32
N PHE A 237 -4.86 9.02 -15.51
CA PHE A 237 -4.16 10.18 -14.98
C PHE A 237 -3.47 11.00 -16.08
N ALA A 238 -2.89 10.35 -17.09
CA ALA A 238 -2.32 11.06 -18.24
C ALA A 238 -3.40 11.80 -19.04
N HIS A 239 -4.58 11.19 -19.21
CA HIS A 239 -5.73 11.78 -19.88
C HIS A 239 -6.25 13.03 -19.14
N LEU A 240 -6.37 12.93 -17.81
CA LEU A 240 -6.78 14.02 -16.93
C LEU A 240 -5.88 15.25 -17.11
N LYS A 241 -4.57 15.04 -17.09
CA LYS A 241 -3.58 16.13 -17.20
C LYS A 241 -3.43 16.65 -18.63
N ARG A 242 -3.26 15.77 -19.61
CA ARG A 242 -2.86 16.18 -20.98
C ARG A 242 -4.02 16.57 -21.89
N ILE A 243 -5.20 15.99 -21.71
CA ILE A 243 -6.36 16.24 -22.59
C ILE A 243 -7.37 17.13 -21.91
N LEU A 244 -7.78 16.80 -20.67
CA LEU A 244 -8.69 17.65 -19.91
C LEU A 244 -8.01 18.90 -19.34
N LYS A 245 -6.65 18.94 -19.34
CA LYS A 245 -5.84 20.07 -18.85
C LYS A 245 -6.21 20.45 -17.41
N LEU A 246 -6.58 19.46 -16.60
CA LEU A 246 -6.89 19.64 -15.18
C LEU A 246 -5.59 19.69 -14.36
N ASP A 247 -4.78 20.71 -14.63
CA ASP A 247 -3.50 20.94 -13.93
C ASP A 247 -3.70 21.78 -12.64
N ARG A 248 -4.85 22.42 -12.50
CA ARG A 248 -5.24 23.21 -11.31
C ARG A 248 -6.74 23.10 -11.07
N LEU A 249 -7.11 23.01 -9.80
CA LEU A 249 -8.51 23.11 -9.37
C LEU A 249 -8.93 24.58 -9.31
N ARG A 250 -10.13 24.86 -9.83
CA ARG A 250 -10.74 26.20 -9.83
C ARG A 250 -11.51 26.47 -8.54
N LEU A 251 -12.19 25.45 -8.03
CA LEU A 251 -12.92 25.49 -6.78
C LEU A 251 -11.95 25.25 -5.60
N ARG A 252 -12.46 25.50 -4.39
CA ARG A 252 -11.68 25.46 -3.15
C ARG A 252 -12.35 24.55 -2.14
N GLY A 253 -11.53 23.96 -1.29
CA GLY A 253 -11.97 23.06 -0.25
C GLY A 253 -12.39 21.67 -0.77
N PRO A 254 -12.70 20.75 0.15
CA PRO A 254 -12.95 19.34 -0.19
C PRO A 254 -14.13 19.15 -1.15
N ASN A 255 -15.21 19.93 -0.98
CA ASN A 255 -16.40 19.85 -1.83
C ASN A 255 -16.09 20.34 -3.26
N GLY A 256 -15.38 21.47 -3.38
CA GLY A 256 -14.96 21.99 -4.69
C GLY A 256 -14.06 21.01 -5.45
N ALA A 257 -13.09 20.41 -4.75
CA ALA A 257 -12.24 19.37 -5.33
C ALA A 257 -13.08 18.15 -5.77
N ARG A 258 -14.04 17.74 -4.94
CA ARG A 258 -14.92 16.60 -5.23
C ARG A 258 -15.73 16.83 -6.50
N ASP A 259 -16.35 17.99 -6.64
CA ASP A 259 -17.15 18.34 -7.81
C ASP A 259 -16.31 18.34 -9.10
N GLU A 260 -15.13 18.97 -9.07
CA GLU A 260 -14.24 19.00 -10.23
C GLU A 260 -13.74 17.61 -10.64
N PHE A 261 -13.34 16.77 -9.70
CA PHE A 261 -12.87 15.42 -10.03
C PHE A 261 -14.00 14.49 -10.46
N LEU A 262 -15.21 14.65 -9.90
CA LEU A 262 -16.39 13.90 -10.34
C LEU A 262 -16.77 14.24 -11.78
N LEU A 263 -16.80 15.54 -12.12
CA LEU A 263 -17.03 15.98 -13.49
C LEU A 263 -15.94 15.50 -14.44
N ALA A 264 -14.67 15.56 -14.03
CA ALA A 264 -13.57 15.06 -14.82
C ALA A 264 -13.69 13.53 -15.07
N ALA A 265 -13.93 12.74 -14.03
CA ALA A 265 -14.14 11.29 -14.16
C ALA A 265 -15.32 10.98 -15.09
N THR A 266 -16.42 11.72 -14.98
CA THR A 266 -17.59 11.60 -15.86
C THR A 266 -17.20 11.86 -17.32
N ALA A 267 -16.48 12.96 -17.61
CA ALA A 267 -16.02 13.27 -18.96
C ALA A 267 -15.05 12.19 -19.51
N GLN A 268 -14.18 11.63 -18.66
CA GLN A 268 -13.31 10.52 -19.05
C GLN A 268 -14.09 9.26 -19.41
N ASN A 269 -15.09 8.90 -18.60
CA ASN A 269 -15.97 7.77 -18.86
C ASN A 269 -16.77 7.97 -20.15
N LEU A 270 -17.41 9.12 -20.36
CA LEU A 270 -18.17 9.41 -21.58
C LEU A 270 -17.31 9.25 -22.84
N ARG A 271 -16.09 9.81 -22.83
CA ARG A 271 -15.15 9.67 -23.95
C ARG A 271 -14.74 8.21 -24.19
N LYS A 272 -14.66 7.40 -23.13
CA LYS A 272 -14.30 5.99 -23.22
C LYS A 272 -15.47 5.16 -23.75
N LEU A 273 -16.66 5.32 -23.18
CA LEU A 273 -17.87 4.62 -23.55
C LEU A 273 -18.28 4.93 -24.99
N ALA A 274 -18.11 6.18 -25.45
CA ALA A 274 -18.36 6.55 -26.84
C ALA A 274 -17.51 5.76 -27.87
N LYS A 275 -16.38 5.17 -27.44
CA LYS A 275 -15.55 4.30 -28.30
C LYS A 275 -15.93 2.82 -28.22
N LEU A 276 -16.73 2.44 -27.23
CA LEU A 276 -17.22 1.07 -27.04
C LEU A 276 -18.58 0.85 -27.72
N VAL A 277 -19.29 1.92 -28.06
CA VAL A 277 -20.49 1.84 -28.89
C VAL A 277 -20.06 1.46 -30.31
N PRO A 278 -20.52 0.31 -30.87
CA PRO A 278 -20.26 -0.01 -32.27
C PRO A 278 -20.87 1.09 -33.15
N ASN A 279 -20.18 1.48 -34.23
CA ASN A 279 -20.71 2.47 -35.15
C ASN A 279 -22.11 2.00 -35.63
N PRO A 280 -23.12 2.88 -35.64
CA PRO A 280 -24.42 2.53 -36.21
C PRO A 280 -24.20 2.06 -37.65
N SER A 281 -24.79 0.90 -37.95
CA SER A 281 -24.76 0.27 -39.27
C SER A 281 -25.48 1.11 -40.31
#